data_AF-A0A1V1VDT3-F1
#
_entry.id   AF-A0A1V1VDT3-F1
#
_cell.length_a   1.000
_cell.length_b   1.000
_cell.length_c   1.000
_cell.angle_alpha   90.00
_cell.angle_beta   90.00
_cell.angle_gamma   90.00
#
_symmetry.space_group_name_H-M   'P 1'
#
loop_
_entity.id
_entity.type
_entity.pdbx_description
1 polymer ?
#
loop_
_entity_poly.entity_id
_entity_poly.type
_entity_poly.pdbx_seq_one_letter_code
_entity_poly.pdbx_strand_id
1 'polypeptide(L)' 'MKNNLDIITLLSAYEKICKNGKLTERGTELNGIICSESHDGYNVYFADEEVSLDINFHNTYRFSGSDPN' A
#
# COMPACT_ATOMS: atom_id res chain seq x y z
N MET A 1 -8.89 19.98 0.99
CA MET A 1 -9.03 19.32 2.31
C MET A 1 -7.74 18.58 2.61
N LYS A 2 -7.10 18.82 3.75
CA LYS A 2 -5.93 18.02 4.19
C LYS A 2 -6.47 16.92 5.10
N ASN A 3 -6.80 15.77 4.52
CA ASN A 3 -7.09 14.58 5.31
C ASN A 3 -5.74 14.09 5.85
N ASN A 4 -5.55 14.10 7.17
CA ASN A 4 -4.40 13.44 7.80
C ASN A 4 -4.64 11.93 7.72
N LEU A 5 -4.22 11.32 6.61
CA LEU A 5 -4.25 9.89 6.44
C LEU A 5 -3.08 9.27 7.21
N ASP A 6 -3.39 8.39 8.15
CA ASP A 6 -2.38 7.56 8.80
C ASP A 6 -1.98 6.43 7.85
N ILE A 7 -0.87 6.65 7.15
CA ILE A 7 -0.32 5.71 6.17
C ILE A 7 0.04 4.36 6.81
N ILE A 8 0.49 4.34 8.06
CA ILE A 8 0.85 3.08 8.74
C ILE A 8 -0.41 2.24 9.00
N THR A 9 -1.51 2.88 9.39
CA THR A 9 -2.80 2.23 9.55
C THR A 9 -3.32 1.69 8.21
N LEU A 10 -3.21 2.46 7.12
CA LEU A 10 -3.61 2.00 5.78
C LEU A 10 -2.78 0.81 5.30
N LEU A 11 -1.46 0.85 5.48
CA LEU A 11 -0.58 -0.28 5.19
C LEU A 11 -0.93 -1.54 6.00
N SER A 12 -1.29 -1.37 7.27
CA SER A 12 -1.77 -2.47 8.11
C SER A 12 -3.09 -3.05 7.62
N ALA A 13 -3.97 -2.21 7.03
CA ALA A 13 -5.20 -2.66 6.41
C ALA A 13 -4.94 -3.43 5.11
N TYR A 14 -4.04 -2.94 4.25
CA TYR A 14 -3.57 -3.63 3.05
C TYR A 14 -3.11 -5.05 3.38
N GLU A 15 -2.23 -5.19 4.38
CA GLU A 15 -1.69 -6.48 4.81
C GLU A 15 -2.81 -7.44 5.26
N LYS A 16 -3.80 -6.95 6.01
CA LYS A 16 -4.95 -7.76 6.45
C LYS A 16 -5.80 -8.22 5.27
N ILE A 17 -6.02 -7.37 4.28
CA ILE A 17 -6.79 -7.71 3.08
C ILE A 17 -6.03 -8.78 2.29
N CYS A 18 -4.74 -8.60 2.04
CA CYS A 18 -3.92 -9.59 1.33
C CYS A 18 -3.87 -10.95 2.06
N LYS A 19 -3.84 -10.96 3.40
CA LYS A 19 -3.78 -12.20 4.20
C LYS A 19 -5.11 -12.96 4.27
N ASN A 20 -6.24 -12.26 4.27
CA ASN A 20 -7.54 -12.86 4.57
C ASN A 20 -8.53 -12.82 3.38
N GLY A 21 -8.20 -12.06 2.34
CA GLY A 21 -9.03 -11.89 1.16
C GLY A 21 -8.90 -13.02 0.15
N LYS A 22 -9.68 -12.92 -0.93
CA LYS A 22 -9.65 -13.83 -2.07
C LYS A 22 -8.95 -13.16 -3.24
N LEU A 23 -8.04 -13.88 -3.88
CA LEU A 23 -7.40 -13.41 -5.10
C LEU A 23 -8.43 -13.39 -6.25
N THR A 24 -8.47 -12.26 -6.96
CA THR A 24 -9.31 -12.02 -8.15
C THR A 24 -8.43 -11.49 -9.29
N GLU A 25 -9.00 -11.31 -10.49
CA GLU A 25 -8.31 -10.70 -11.61
C GLU A 25 -7.90 -9.23 -11.36
N ARG A 26 -8.57 -8.54 -10.43
CA ARG A 26 -8.35 -7.13 -10.10
C ARG A 26 -7.41 -6.91 -8.91
N GLY A 27 -7.04 -7.98 -8.20
CA GLY A 27 -6.30 -7.93 -6.94
C GLY A 27 -6.91 -8.82 -5.86
N THR A 28 -6.50 -8.62 -4.61
CA THR A 28 -7.07 -9.35 -3.47
C THR A 28 -8.27 -8.61 -2.91
N GLU A 29 -9.41 -9.28 -2.85
CA GLU A 29 -10.67 -8.71 -2.35
C GLU A 29 -11.00 -9.23 -0.94
N LEU A 30 -11.34 -8.31 -0.04
CA LEU A 30 -11.92 -8.64 1.27
C LEU A 30 -13.00 -7.62 1.62
N ASN A 31 -14.20 -8.10 1.95
CA ASN A 31 -15.35 -7.27 2.33
C ASN A 31 -15.69 -6.16 1.32
N GLY A 32 -15.59 -6.44 0.01
CA GLY A 32 -15.89 -5.49 -1.06
C GLY A 32 -14.78 -4.47 -1.34
N ILE A 33 -13.65 -4.53 -0.60
CA ILE A 33 -12.47 -3.72 -0.88
C ILE A 33 -11.47 -4.56 -1.64
N ILE A 34 -11.02 -4.06 -2.78
CA ILE A 34 -9.98 -4.67 -3.62
C ILE A 34 -8.66 -3.95 -3.36
N CYS A 35 -7.63 -4.72 -3.06
CA CYS A 35 -6.27 -4.24 -2.92
C CYS A 35 -5.34 -4.83 -3.99
N SER A 36 -4.45 -4.01 -4.52
CA SER A 36 -3.39 -4.44 -5.44
C SER A 36 -2.12 -3.61 -5.23
N GLU A 37 -1.03 -4.03 -5.85
CA GLU A 37 0.26 -3.32 -5.83
C GLU A 37 0.79 -3.12 -7.25
N SER A 38 1.62 -2.10 -7.43
CA SER A 38 2.33 -1.89 -8.67
C SER A 38 3.39 -2.97 -8.90
N HIS A 39 3.75 -3.19 -10.17
CA HIS A 39 4.75 -4.19 -10.54
C HIS A 39 6.11 -3.99 -9.86
N ASP A 40 6.47 -2.75 -9.56
CA ASP A 40 7.72 -2.37 -8.89
C ASP A 40 7.62 -2.39 -7.35
N GLY A 41 6.44 -2.67 -6.80
CA GLY A 41 6.20 -2.76 -5.35
C GLY A 41 6.21 -1.41 -4.62
N TYR A 42 6.27 -0.28 -5.32
CA TYR A 42 6.33 1.05 -4.69
C TYR A 42 4.97 1.67 -4.41
N ASN A 43 3.89 1.09 -4.93
CA ASN A 43 2.56 1.67 -4.77
C ASN A 43 1.58 0.57 -4.39
N VAL A 44 0.65 0.91 -3.48
CA VAL A 44 -0.51 0.08 -3.17
C VAL A 44 -1.79 0.84 -3.50
N TYR A 45 -2.77 0.10 -3.99
CA TYR A 45 -4.05 0.62 -4.44
C TYR A 45 -5.16 -0.01 -3.62
N PHE A 46 -6.14 0.79 -3.25
CA PHE A 46 -7.41 0.35 -2.68
C PHE A 46 -8.53 0.84 -3.58
N ALA A 47 -9.53 0.00 -3.81
CA ALA A 47 -10.73 0.41 -4.53
C ALA A 47 -11.96 -0.32 -4.00
N ASP A 48 -13.09 0.39 -3.99
CA ASP A 48 -14.43 -0.20 -3.95
C ASP A 48 -15.21 0.23 -5.22
N GLU A 49 -16.53 0.21 -5.17
CA GLU A 49 -17.38 0.58 -6.30
C GLU A 49 -17.43 2.10 -6.56
N GLU A 50 -17.15 2.93 -5.57
CA GLU A 50 -17.33 4.40 -5.66
C GLU A 50 -16.01 5.17 -5.57
N VAL A 51 -15.02 4.65 -4.84
CA VAL A 51 -13.79 5.37 -4.53
C VAL A 51 -12.54 4.52 -4.70
N SER A 52 -11.45 5.19 -5.06
CA SER A 52 -10.11 4.62 -5.10
C SER A 52 -9.12 5.45 -4.27
N LEU A 53 -8.11 4.77 -3.71
CA LEU A 53 -7.01 5.37 -2.97
C LEU A 53 -5.69 4.78 -3.47
N ASP A 54 -4.81 5.67 -3.90
CA ASP A 54 -3.47 5.34 -4.37
C ASP A 54 -2.45 5.83 -3.33
N ILE A 55 -1.65 4.92 -2.81
CA ILE A 55 -0.59 5.24 -1.84
C ILE A 55 0.75 4.94 -2.50
N ASN A 56 1.52 6.01 -2.75
CA ASN A 56 2.82 5.94 -3.39
C ASN A 56 3.95 6.05 -2.34
N PHE A 57 4.90 5.13 -2.36
CA PHE A 57 6.07 5.12 -1.47
C PHE A 57 7.34 5.48 -2.25
N HIS A 58 7.85 6.69 -2.07
CA HIS A 58 9.16 7.09 -2.58
C HIS A 58 10.14 7.29 -1.41
N ASN A 59 10.37 6.24 -0.64
CA ASN A 59 11.36 6.31 0.43
C ASN A 59 12.76 6.19 -0.17
N THR A 60 13.45 7.33 -0.28
CA THR A 60 14.87 7.35 -0.62
C THR A 60 15.68 7.20 0.67
N TYR A 61 16.44 6.12 0.81
CA TYR A 61 17.36 5.93 1.92
C TYR A 61 18.80 6.18 1.47
N ARG A 62 19.58 6.88 2.30
CA ARG A 62 21.02 7.05 2.12
C ARG A 62 21.72 6.63 3.40
N PHE A 63 22.55 5.60 3.31
CA PHE A 63 23.49 5.26 4.37
C PHE A 63 24.77 6.08 4.17
N SER A 64 25.17 6.83 5.18
CA SER A 64 26.49 7.47 5.25
C SER A 64 27.24 6.85 6.41
N GLY A 65 28.16 5.94 6.10
CA GLY A 65 29.18 5.48 7.05
C GLY A 65 30.43 6.33 6.89
N SER A 66 31.01 6.80 7.98
CA SER A 66 32.41 7.22 7.98
C SER A 66 33.25 5.96 7.83
N ASP A 67 33.86 5.78 6.66
CA ASP A 67 34.85 4.73 6.40
C ASP A 67 35.93 4.81 7.50
N PRO A 68 36.04 3.84 8.42
CA PRO A 68 37.08 3.86 9.41
C PRO A 68 38.36 3.38 8.71
N ASN A 69 39.19 4.35 8.28
CA ASN A 69 40.61 4.09 8.07
C ASN A 69 41.22 3.44 9.32
#